data_AF-A0A117MJ80-F1
#
_entry.id   AF-A0A117MJ80-F1
#
_cell.length_a   1.000
_cell.length_b   1.000
_cell.length_c   1.000
_cell.angle_alpha   90.00
_cell.angle_beta   90.00
_cell.angle_gamma   90.00
#
_symmetry.space_group_name_H-M   'P 1'
#
loop_
_entity.id
_entity.type
_entity.pdbx_description
1 polymer ?
#
loop_
_entity_poly.entity_id
_entity_poly.type
_entity_poly.pdbx_seq_one_letter_code
_entity_poly.pdbx_strand_id
1 'polypeptide(L)'
;MFTVLRPKMEISIDFYRLFFKSYLFIEKYLSLAVIGIRDGKQISIPDFMSIKIPVPPLQEQQQAAEVLNAAQYEMDLLKQLLEKYKTQKRGLMQKLLTGEWRVKSEVVKQYE
;
A
#
# COMPACT_ATOMS: atom_id res chain seq x y z
N MET A 1 -9.15 -20.34 12.82
CA MET A 1 -10.22 -19.42 13.30
C MET A 1 -9.68 -18.00 13.18
N PHE A 2 -10.41 -17.09 12.56
CA PHE A 2 -9.97 -15.68 12.40
C PHE A 2 -10.80 -14.78 13.30
N THR A 3 -10.16 -13.79 13.92
CA THR A 3 -10.84 -12.76 14.73
C THR A 3 -11.23 -11.60 13.84
N VAL A 4 -12.53 -11.30 13.76
CA VAL A 4 -13.06 -10.16 12.99
C VAL A 4 -13.50 -9.08 13.97
N LEU A 5 -12.90 -7.90 13.86
CA LEU A 5 -13.33 -6.73 14.63
C LEU A 5 -14.58 -6.15 13.99
N ARG A 6 -15.58 -5.80 14.82
CA ARG A 6 -16.80 -5.15 14.37
C ARG A 6 -17.00 -3.83 15.12
N PRO A 7 -17.30 -2.72 14.42
CA PRO A 7 -17.60 -1.46 15.07
C PRO A 7 -18.87 -1.58 15.92
N LYS A 8 -18.85 -0.97 17.10
CA LYS A 8 -20.04 -0.82 17.97
C LYS A 8 -20.65 0.58 17.89
N MET A 9 -20.01 1.49 17.16
CA MET A 9 -20.43 2.87 16.94
C MET A 9 -20.06 3.29 15.52
N GLU A 10 -20.57 4.43 15.08
CA GLU A 10 -20.31 4.96 13.75
C GLU A 10 -18.84 5.39 13.61
N ILE A 11 -18.12 4.77 12.67
CA ILE A 11 -16.71 5.03 12.37
C ILE A 11 -16.44 4.84 10.87
N SER A 12 -15.37 5.44 10.37
CA SER A 12 -14.84 5.15 9.05
C SER A 12 -14.01 3.86 9.07
N ILE A 13 -14.50 2.82 8.41
CA ILE A 13 -13.79 1.54 8.29
C ILE A 13 -12.45 1.72 7.56
N ASP A 14 -12.41 2.55 6.53
CA ASP A 14 -11.20 2.80 5.75
C ASP A 14 -10.12 3.51 6.57
N PHE A 15 -10.51 4.47 7.43
CA PHE A 15 -9.60 5.13 8.34
C PHE A 15 -8.92 4.13 9.27
N TYR A 16 -9.70 3.28 9.97
CA TYR A 16 -9.14 2.31 10.90
C TYR A 16 -8.36 1.20 10.19
N ARG A 17 -8.75 0.82 8.96
CA ARG A 17 -7.95 -0.08 8.11
C ARG A 17 -6.56 0.49 7.82
N LEU A 18 -6.46 1.79 7.53
CA LEU A 18 -5.18 2.47 7.29
C LEU A 18 -4.40 2.67 8.61
N PHE A 19 -5.08 3.09 9.67
CA PHE A 19 -4.50 3.29 11.00
C PHE A 19 -3.86 2.01 11.55
N PHE A 20 -4.54 0.86 11.46
CA PHE A 20 -3.99 -0.42 11.93
C PHE A 20 -2.78 -0.90 11.13
N LYS A 21 -2.58 -0.39 9.91
CA LYS A 21 -1.38 -0.65 9.10
C LYS A 21 -0.27 0.38 9.34
N SER A 22 -0.55 1.45 10.08
CA SER A 22 0.44 2.49 10.35
C SER A 22 1.56 1.97 11.25
N TYR A 23 2.77 2.46 11.02
CA TYR A 23 3.92 2.21 11.88
C TYR A 23 3.61 2.55 13.35
N LEU A 24 2.91 3.67 13.56
CA LEU A 24 2.52 4.11 14.89
C LEU A 24 1.69 3.04 15.62
N PHE A 25 0.65 2.49 14.97
CA PHE A 25 -0.15 1.43 15.57
C PHE A 25 0.68 0.17 15.81
N ILE A 26 1.40 -0.32 14.80
CA ILE A 26 2.12 -1.60 14.89
C ILE A 26 3.22 -1.56 15.96
N GLU A 27 4.06 -0.52 15.96
CA GLU A 27 5.22 -0.48 16.85
C GLU A 27 4.93 0.06 18.23
N LYS A 28 3.98 1.00 18.38
CA LYS A 28 3.70 1.61 19.69
C LYS A 28 2.49 1.00 20.39
N TYR A 29 1.42 0.72 19.67
CA TYR A 29 0.16 0.27 20.29
C TYR A 29 0.08 -1.25 20.32
N LEU A 30 0.26 -1.91 19.18
CA LEU A 30 0.12 -3.35 19.04
C LEU A 30 1.21 -4.10 19.78
N SER A 31 2.44 -3.58 19.82
CA SER A 31 3.57 -4.18 20.54
C SER A 31 3.29 -4.43 22.02
N LEU A 32 2.41 -3.64 22.65
CA LEU A 32 1.97 -3.83 24.03
C LEU A 32 1.15 -5.12 24.23
N ALA A 33 0.50 -5.60 23.18
CA ALA A 33 -0.32 -6.82 23.18
C ALA A 33 0.41 -8.01 22.54
N VAL A 34 1.65 -7.85 22.10
CA VAL A 34 2.47 -8.94 21.55
C VAL A 34 3.12 -9.70 22.69
N ILE A 35 2.82 -10.98 22.78
CA ILE A 35 3.43 -11.94 23.69
C ILE A 35 4.30 -12.94 22.90
N GLY A 36 5.28 -13.52 23.60
CA GLY A 36 6.22 -14.46 23.02
C GLY A 36 7.57 -13.81 22.68
N ILE A 37 8.65 -14.50 23.06
CA ILE A 37 10.04 -14.01 23.03
C ILE A 37 10.86 -14.54 21.83
N ARG A 38 10.30 -15.50 21.06
CA ARG A 38 10.92 -16.13 19.87
C ARG A 38 10.00 -15.98 18.65
N ASP A 39 10.12 -16.84 17.64
CA ASP A 39 9.34 -16.79 16.38
C ASP A 39 7.81 -16.94 16.57
N GLY A 40 7.36 -17.37 17.74
CA GLY A 40 5.94 -17.48 18.11
C GLY A 40 5.36 -16.18 18.67
N LYS A 41 5.56 -15.04 18.01
CA LYS A 41 4.88 -13.78 18.39
C LYS A 41 3.38 -13.94 18.20
N GLN A 42 2.64 -13.90 19.30
CA GLN A 42 1.19 -13.99 19.29
C GLN A 42 0.59 -12.70 19.84
N ILE A 43 -0.60 -12.33 19.35
CA ILE A 43 -1.37 -11.23 19.90
C ILE A 43 -2.25 -11.78 21.02
N SER A 44 -2.04 -11.28 22.24
CA SER A 44 -2.94 -11.49 23.37
C SER A 44 -4.26 -10.78 23.09
N ILE A 45 -5.37 -11.51 22.97
CA ILE A 45 -6.68 -10.90 22.74
C ILE A 45 -7.10 -9.99 23.91
N PRO A 46 -6.95 -10.37 25.19
CA PRO A 46 -7.26 -9.49 26.31
C PRO A 46 -6.48 -8.17 26.25
N ASP A 47 -5.16 -8.25 26.01
CA ASP A 47 -4.32 -7.05 25.99
C ASP A 47 -4.61 -6.20 24.76
N PHE A 48 -4.84 -6.83 23.60
CA PHE A 48 -5.23 -6.15 22.37
C PHE A 48 -6.53 -5.35 22.57
N MET A 49 -7.52 -5.94 23.23
CA MET A 49 -8.81 -5.26 23.51
C MET A 49 -8.67 -4.14 24.55
N SER A 50 -7.58 -4.10 25.31
CA SER A 50 -7.27 -3.04 26.28
C SER A 50 -6.58 -1.81 25.65
N ILE A 51 -6.02 -1.96 24.44
CA ILE A 51 -5.34 -0.88 23.73
C ILE A 51 -6.32 0.28 23.51
N LYS A 52 -5.95 1.46 24.02
CA LYS A 52 -6.66 2.71 23.73
C LYS A 52 -6.16 3.25 22.39
N ILE A 53 -7.08 3.49 21.48
CA ILE A 53 -6.80 4.06 20.15
C ILE A 53 -7.49 5.42 20.01
N PRO A 54 -6.97 6.33 19.18
CA PRO A 54 -7.63 7.60 18.90
C PRO A 54 -8.98 7.37 18.20
N VAL A 55 -9.97 8.17 18.58
CA VAL A 55 -11.30 8.21 17.96
C VAL A 55 -11.65 9.67 17.63
N PRO A 56 -11.06 10.24 16.57
CA PRO A 56 -11.40 11.59 16.14
C PRO A 56 -12.84 11.65 15.60
N PRO A 57 -13.42 12.83 15.36
CA PRO A 57 -14.75 12.97 14.77
C PRO A 57 -14.88 12.24 13.42
N LEU A 58 -16.06 11.68 13.13
CA LEU A 58 -16.30 10.88 11.92
C LEU A 58 -15.89 11.59 10.62
N GLN A 59 -16.18 12.89 10.53
CA GLN A 59 -15.83 13.70 9.37
C GLN A 59 -14.30 13.76 9.15
N GLU A 60 -13.53 13.92 10.22
CA GLU A 60 -12.06 13.94 10.14
C GLU A 60 -11.52 12.55 9.75
N GLN A 61 -12.12 11.48 10.27
CA GLN A 61 -11.77 10.11 9.87
C GLN A 61 -11.98 9.89 8.37
N GLN A 62 -13.11 10.35 7.82
CA GLN A 62 -13.43 10.22 6.39
C GLN A 62 -12.46 11.01 5.53
N GLN A 63 -12.20 12.28 5.88
CA GLN A 63 -11.26 13.14 5.15
C GLN A 63 -9.85 12.57 5.14
N ALA A 64 -9.35 12.12 6.29
CA ALA A 64 -8.03 11.50 6.38
C ALA A 64 -7.93 10.22 5.54
N ALA A 65 -8.97 9.37 5.57
CA ALA A 65 -9.02 8.16 4.76
C ALA A 65 -9.07 8.46 3.26
N GLU A 66 -9.86 9.45 2.84
CA GLU A 66 -9.98 9.86 1.45
C GLU A 66 -8.64 10.29 0.86
N VAL A 67 -7.93 11.20 1.54
CA VAL A 67 -6.62 11.71 1.09
C VAL A 67 -5.60 10.57 0.96
N LEU A 68 -5.52 9.69 1.96
CA LEU A 68 -4.57 8.58 1.95
C LEU A 68 -4.92 7.52 0.89
N ASN A 69 -6.21 7.23 0.68
CA ASN A 69 -6.63 6.30 -0.36
C ASN A 69 -6.39 6.88 -1.76
N ALA A 70 -6.58 8.19 -1.96
CA ALA A 70 -6.28 8.85 -3.23
C ALA A 70 -4.79 8.74 -3.58
N ALA A 71 -3.91 9.00 -2.61
CA ALA A 71 -2.46 8.82 -2.80
C ALA A 71 -2.10 7.36 -3.10
N GLN A 72 -2.71 6.39 -2.40
CA GLN A 72 -2.49 4.98 -2.67
C GLN A 72 -2.95 4.58 -4.08
N TYR A 73 -4.10 5.09 -4.52
CA TYR A 73 -4.63 4.86 -5.86
C TYR A 73 -3.68 5.40 -6.94
N GLU A 74 -3.15 6.61 -6.76
CA GLU A 74 -2.16 7.19 -7.67
C GLU A 74 -0.90 6.33 -7.75
N MET A 75 -0.37 5.89 -6.60
CA MET A 75 0.79 4.99 -6.57
C MET A 75 0.54 3.69 -7.34
N ASP A 76 -0.65 3.12 -7.23
CA ASP A 76 -0.98 1.87 -7.91
C ASP A 76 -1.15 2.07 -9.42
N LEU A 77 -1.70 3.22 -9.85
CA LEU A 77 -1.74 3.60 -11.26
C LEU A 77 -0.33 3.77 -11.84
N LEU A 78 0.57 4.42 -11.11
CA LEU A 78 1.96 4.62 -11.52
C LEU A 78 2.71 3.28 -11.64
N LYS A 79 2.50 2.33 -10.72
CA LYS A 79 3.07 0.98 -10.82
C LYS A 79 2.56 0.25 -12.06
N GLN A 80 1.26 0.32 -12.35
CA GLN A 80 0.69 -0.29 -13.56
C GLN A 80 1.27 0.33 -14.83
N LEU A 81 1.44 1.65 -14.86
CA LEU A 81 2.05 2.36 -15.98
C LEU A 81 3.52 1.95 -16.16
N LEU A 82 4.27 1.82 -15.07
CA LEU A 82 5.65 1.32 -15.10
C LEU A 82 5.75 -0.08 -15.72
N GLU A 83 4.87 -1.00 -15.33
CA GLU A 83 4.85 -2.35 -15.91
C GLU A 83 4.48 -2.33 -17.40
N LYS A 84 3.55 -1.47 -17.82
CA LYS A 84 3.24 -1.27 -19.24
C LYS A 84 4.46 -0.77 -20.02
N TYR A 85 5.19 0.21 -19.50
CA TYR A 85 6.40 0.71 -20.15
C TYR A 85 7.52 -0.33 -20.20
N LYS A 86 7.70 -1.16 -19.16
CA LYS A 86 8.66 -2.27 -19.20
C LYS A 86 8.32 -3.26 -20.31
N THR A 87 7.05 -3.65 -20.44
CA THR A 87 6.59 -4.54 -21.50
C THR A 87 6.76 -3.91 -22.87
N GLN A 88 6.39 -2.64 -23.04
CA GLN A 88 6.57 -1.92 -24.31
C GLN A 88 8.05 -1.84 -24.69
N LYS A 89 8.93 -1.48 -23.76
CA LYS A 89 10.38 -1.44 -23.98
C LYS A 89 10.90 -2.80 -24.42
N ARG A 90 10.50 -3.89 -23.75
CA ARG A 90 10.92 -5.25 -24.11
C ARG A 90 10.46 -5.62 -25.53
N GLY A 91 9.19 -5.35 -25.86
CA GLY A 91 8.65 -5.64 -27.19
C GLY A 91 9.32 -4.82 -28.29
N LEU A 92 9.58 -3.55 -28.04
CA LEU A 92 10.30 -2.67 -28.98
C LEU A 92 11.72 -3.17 -29.22
N MET A 93 12.47 -3.47 -28.15
CA MET A 93 13.82 -4.02 -28.26
C MET A 93 13.85 -5.32 -29.06
N GLN A 94 12.87 -6.21 -28.85
CA GLN A 94 12.77 -7.45 -29.62
C GLN A 94 12.61 -7.16 -31.12
N LYS A 95 11.67 -6.30 -31.51
CA LYS A 95 11.42 -5.94 -32.92
C LYS A 95 12.61 -5.23 -33.58
N LEU A 96 13.34 -4.41 -32.83
CA LEU A 96 14.52 -3.70 -33.31
C LEU A 96 15.71 -4.66 -33.51
N LEU A 97 15.97 -5.54 -32.54
CA LEU A 97 17.10 -6.47 -32.58
C LEU A 97 16.89 -7.62 -33.58
N THR A 98 15.65 -8.01 -33.86
CA THR A 98 15.35 -8.97 -34.95
C THR A 98 15.36 -8.32 -36.32
N GLY A 99 15.51 -6.98 -36.41
CA GLY A 99 15.48 -6.24 -37.66
C GLY A 99 14.11 -6.17 -38.33
N GLU A 100 13.05 -6.64 -37.65
CA GLU A 100 11.66 -6.48 -38.08
C GLU A 100 11.34 -4.99 -38.26
N TRP A 101 11.80 -4.17 -37.32
CA TRP A 101 11.71 -2.71 -37.38
C TRP A 101 13.10 -2.10 -37.52
N ARG A 102 13.25 -1.14 -38.44
CA ARG A 102 14.50 -0.39 -38.63
C ARG A 102 14.33 1.07 -38.25
N VAL A 103 15.34 1.61 -37.58
CA VAL A 103 15.41 3.02 -37.22
C VAL A 103 16.09 3.78 -38.35
N LYS A 104 15.53 4.94 -38.74
CA LYS A 104 16.17 5.82 -39.72
C LYS A 104 17.49 6.36 -39.16
N SER A 105 18.52 6.42 -39.99
CA SER A 105 19.86 6.87 -39.59
C SER A 105 19.87 8.32 -39.09
N GLU A 106 18.97 9.18 -39.56
CA GLU A 106 18.85 10.56 -39.07
C GLU A 106 18.48 10.63 -37.58
N VAL A 107 17.67 9.68 -37.09
CA VAL A 107 17.21 9.65 -35.69
C VAL A 107 18.31 9.14 -34.76
N VAL A 108 19.19 8.24 -35.23
CA VAL A 108 20.29 7.71 -34.41
C VAL A 108 21.35 8.78 -34.17
N LYS A 109 21.67 9.59 -35.19
CA LYS A 109 22.64 10.69 -35.09
C LYS A 109 22.25 11.83 -34.13
N GLN A 110 20.99 11.90 -33.74
CA GLN A 110 20.49 12.87 -32.74
C GLN A 110 20.94 12.53 -31.31
N TYR A 111 21.34 11.29 -31.05
CA TYR A 111 21.70 10.79 -29.71
C TYR A 111 23.18 10.37 -29.60
N GLU A 112 23.99 10.63 -30.63
CA GLU A 112 25.46 10.58 -30.61
C GLU A 112 26.03 11.94 -30.19
#